data_AF-A0A8K0Y2B9-F1
#
_entry.id   AF-A0A8K0Y2B9-F1
#
_cell.length_a   1.000
_cell.length_b   1.000
_cell.length_c   1.000
_cell.angle_alpha   90.00
_cell.angle_beta   90.00
_cell.angle_gamma   90.00
#
_symmetry.space_group_name_H-M   'P 1'
#
loop_
_entity.id
_entity.type
_entity.pdbx_description
1 polymer ?
#
loop_
_entity_poly.entity_id
_entity_poly.type
_entity_poly.pdbx_seq_one_letter_code
_entity_poly.pdbx_strand_id
1 'polypeptide(L)'
;MTIFATNGAKLYIGAALAAKSSDFVLADFDGETWAEIGEIEGLGSVGDTSAEITFDSVSSSRTRRLKGTRNAGTMEVVCGVDYADAGQIALLAAEKATHDYAFKMVLC
;
A
#
# COMPACT_ATOMS: atom_id res chain seq x y z
N MET A 1 18.89 -8.09 -8.44
CA MET A 1 17.52 -8.39 -8.86
C MET A 1 17.07 -9.59 -8.04
N THR A 2 16.55 -9.33 -6.84
CA THR A 2 16.02 -10.40 -5.98
C THR A 2 14.64 -10.75 -6.52
N ILE A 3 14.53 -11.93 -7.12
CA ILE A 3 13.24 -12.55 -7.42
C ILE A 3 12.62 -12.85 -6.06
N PHE A 4 11.69 -12.02 -5.60
CA PHE A 4 10.83 -12.39 -4.49
C PHE A 4 9.81 -13.36 -5.06
N ALA A 5 9.82 -14.61 -4.61
CA ALA A 5 8.72 -15.52 -4.89
C ALA A 5 7.49 -14.96 -4.16
N THR A 6 6.65 -14.19 -4.85
CA THR A 6 5.31 -13.79 -4.38
C THR A 6 4.34 -14.98 -4.35
N ASN A 7 4.82 -16.19 -4.61
CA ASN A 7 4.04 -17.41 -4.66
C ASN A 7 3.36 -17.67 -3.31
N GLY A 8 2.04 -17.49 -3.26
CA GLY A 8 1.21 -17.63 -2.06
C GLY A 8 0.85 -16.31 -1.37
N ALA A 9 1.38 -15.17 -1.82
CA ALA A 9 0.94 -13.87 -1.32
C ALA A 9 -0.47 -13.55 -1.86
N LYS A 10 -1.33 -13.00 -1.01
CA LYS A 10 -2.71 -12.68 -1.33
C LYS A 10 -3.04 -11.25 -0.96
N LEU A 11 -3.78 -10.56 -1.82
CA LEU A 11 -4.29 -9.22 -1.57
C LEU A 11 -5.81 -9.26 -1.42
N TYR A 12 -6.31 -8.46 -0.49
CA TYR A 12 -7.72 -8.34 -0.19
C TYR A 12 -8.12 -6.89 -0.11
N ILE A 13 -9.37 -6.60 -0.49
CA ILE A 13 -10.03 -5.31 -0.32
C ILE A 13 -11.18 -5.45 0.70
N GLY A 14 -11.28 -4.48 1.59
CA GLY A 14 -12.35 -4.33 2.58
C GLY A 14 -13.26 -3.14 2.26
N ALA A 15 -14.04 -2.71 3.25
CA ALA A 15 -14.93 -1.57 3.15
C ALA A 15 -14.19 -0.22 3.09
N ALA A 16 -14.97 0.83 2.80
CA ALA A 16 -14.51 2.21 2.90
C ALA A 16 -14.22 2.54 4.38
N LEU A 17 -13.06 3.14 4.64
CA LEU A 17 -12.60 3.50 5.96
C LEU A 17 -12.28 5.00 5.98
N ALA A 18 -12.82 5.74 6.95
CA ALA A 18 -12.54 7.16 7.04
C ALA A 18 -11.09 7.41 7.48
N ALA A 19 -10.38 8.27 6.76
CA ALA A 19 -9.05 8.72 7.18
C ALA A 19 -9.09 9.33 8.59
N LYS A 20 -8.05 9.07 9.37
CA LYS A 20 -7.85 9.64 10.71
C LYS A 20 -6.46 10.24 10.84
N SER A 21 -6.29 11.11 11.83
CA SER A 21 -5.03 11.82 12.07
C SER A 21 -3.97 10.99 12.79
N SER A 22 -4.35 9.86 13.37
CA SER A 22 -3.45 8.90 14.00
C SER A 22 -3.20 7.69 13.09
N ASP A 23 -2.11 6.97 13.35
CA ASP A 23 -1.83 5.75 12.59
C ASP A 23 -2.96 4.72 12.76
N PHE A 24 -3.29 4.03 11.66
CA PHE A 24 -4.13 2.84 11.74
C PHE A 24 -3.38 1.71 12.43
N VAL A 25 -4.08 1.00 13.31
CA VAL A 25 -3.62 -0.17 14.03
C VAL A 25 -4.51 -1.35 13.67
N LEU A 26 -4.04 -2.56 13.98
CA LEU A 26 -4.74 -3.81 13.61
C LEU A 26 -6.20 -3.82 14.09
N ALA A 27 -6.46 -3.30 15.29
CA ALA A 27 -7.80 -3.24 15.87
C ALA A 27 -8.78 -2.33 15.11
N ASP A 28 -8.29 -1.37 14.30
CA ASP A 28 -9.18 -0.55 13.46
C ASP A 28 -9.82 -1.35 12.33
N PHE A 29 -9.30 -2.54 12.04
CA PHE A 29 -9.80 -3.45 11.01
C PHE A 29 -10.54 -4.66 11.61
N ASP A 30 -10.84 -4.63 12.91
CA ASP A 30 -11.62 -5.68 13.58
C ASP A 30 -13.06 -5.69 13.03
N GLY A 31 -13.52 -6.85 12.59
CA GLY A 31 -14.85 -7.01 11.98
C GLY A 31 -14.91 -6.68 10.48
N GLU A 32 -13.80 -6.29 9.87
CA GLU A 32 -13.72 -6.04 8.44
C GLU A 32 -13.95 -7.32 7.62
N THR A 33 -14.72 -7.21 6.54
CA THR A 33 -14.98 -8.34 5.63
C THR A 33 -14.11 -8.20 4.39
N TRP A 34 -13.22 -9.17 4.19
CA TRP A 34 -12.20 -9.12 3.15
C TRP A 34 -12.62 -9.89 1.90
N ALA A 35 -12.65 -9.22 0.75
CA ALA A 35 -12.78 -9.86 -0.55
C ALA A 35 -11.39 -10.11 -1.14
N GLU A 36 -11.07 -11.35 -1.49
CA GLU A 36 -9.82 -11.70 -2.17
C GLU A 36 -9.82 -11.10 -3.57
N ILE A 37 -8.69 -10.48 -3.97
CA ILE A 37 -8.48 -10.02 -5.35
C ILE A 37 -7.79 -11.15 -6.09
N GLY A 38 -8.48 -11.72 -7.09
CA GLY A 38 -7.97 -12.82 -7.90
C GLY A 38 -6.94 -12.40 -8.96
N GLU A 39 -6.29 -13.40 -9.57
CA GLU A 39 -5.44 -13.25 -10.76
C GLU A 39 -4.32 -12.20 -10.62
N ILE A 40 -3.72 -12.09 -9.43
CA ILE A 40 -2.64 -11.13 -9.18
C ILE A 40 -1.33 -11.63 -9.82
N GLU A 41 -0.79 -10.81 -10.73
CA GLU A 41 0.48 -11.05 -11.41
C GLU A 41 1.64 -10.33 -10.69
N GLY A 42 1.37 -9.13 -10.16
CA GLY A 42 2.37 -8.31 -9.47
C GLY A 42 1.75 -7.47 -8.35
N LEU A 43 2.40 -7.47 -7.18
CA LEU A 43 1.97 -6.70 -6.00
C LEU A 43 2.68 -5.34 -5.87
N GLY A 44 3.64 -5.02 -6.74
CA GLY A 44 4.43 -3.80 -6.62
C GLY A 44 5.26 -3.76 -5.33
N SER A 45 5.54 -2.54 -4.86
CA SER A 45 6.25 -2.29 -3.60
C SER A 45 5.37 -1.54 -2.63
N VAL A 46 5.32 -2.01 -1.38
CA VAL A 46 4.64 -1.33 -0.27
C VAL A 46 5.66 -1.03 0.82
N GLY A 47 5.60 0.18 1.39
CA GLY A 47 6.41 0.53 2.56
C GLY A 47 6.76 2.01 2.65
N ASP A 48 6.94 2.48 3.89
CA ASP A 48 7.37 3.85 4.16
C ASP A 48 8.83 4.08 3.78
N THR A 49 9.03 4.99 2.84
CA THR A 49 10.35 5.57 2.58
C THR A 49 10.45 6.93 3.27
N SER A 50 11.63 7.25 3.81
CA SER A 50 11.87 8.57 4.40
C SER A 50 12.53 9.47 3.37
N ALA A 51 11.96 10.66 3.16
CA ALA A 51 12.61 11.68 2.35
C ALA A 51 13.97 12.04 2.96
N GLU A 52 14.99 12.14 2.13
CA GLU A 52 16.31 12.59 2.57
C GLU A 52 16.37 14.11 2.54
N ILE A 53 16.74 14.74 3.66
CA ILE A 53 16.98 16.18 3.74
C ILE A 53 18.48 16.40 3.82
N THR A 54 19.08 17.01 2.80
CA THR A 54 20.49 17.35 2.76
C THR A 54 20.70 18.83 3.08
N PHE A 55 21.65 19.12 3.96
CA PHE A 55 22.09 20.47 4.27
C PHE A 55 23.60 20.61 4.07
N ASP A 56 23.99 21.46 3.13
CA ASP A 56 25.39 21.76 2.85
C ASP A 56 25.86 22.95 3.67
N SER A 57 26.72 22.67 4.65
CA SER A 57 27.34 23.72 5.45
C SER A 57 28.62 24.19 4.77
N VAL A 58 28.55 25.36 4.12
CA VAL A 58 29.70 25.99 3.45
C VAL A 58 30.88 26.21 4.40
N SER A 59 30.60 26.61 5.65
CA SER A 59 31.63 26.87 6.66
C SER A 59 32.32 25.62 7.20
N SER A 60 31.65 24.46 7.19
CA SER A 60 32.24 23.21 7.66
C SER A 60 32.63 22.26 6.53
N SER A 61 32.46 22.68 5.27
CA SER A 61 32.72 21.88 4.06
C SER A 61 32.15 20.46 4.14
N ARG A 62 30.95 20.33 4.72
CA ARG A 62 30.29 19.05 4.99
C ARG A 62 28.81 19.09 4.63
N THR A 63 28.36 18.03 3.98
CA THR A 63 26.94 17.71 3.79
C THR A 63 26.42 16.93 5.00
N ARG A 64 25.36 17.44 5.61
CA ARG A 64 24.62 16.73 6.67
C ARG A 64 23.36 16.12 6.05
N ARG A 65 23.08 14.87 6.41
CA ARG A 65 21.92 14.10 5.93
C ARG A 65 20.98 13.90 7.11
N LEU A 66 19.73 14.31 6.98
CA LEU A 66 18.68 14.25 8.00
C LEU A 66 17.51 13.42 7.48
N LYS A 67 16.81 12.73 8.38
CA LYS A 67 15.60 11.97 8.05
C LYS A 67 14.42 12.93 7.98
N GLY A 68 13.81 13.04 6.80
CA GLY A 68 12.61 13.82 6.55
C GLY A 68 11.32 13.06 6.77
N THR A 69 10.24 13.58 6.19
CA THR A 69 8.90 13.00 6.27
C THR A 69 8.85 11.60 5.65
N ARG A 70 7.97 10.74 6.19
CA ARG A 70 7.72 9.41 5.63
C ARG A 70 6.65 9.51 4.54
N ASN A 71 6.85 8.76 3.47
CA ASN A 71 5.90 8.59 2.39
C ASN A 71 5.79 7.09 2.09
N ALA A 72 4.58 6.55 2.21
CA ALA A 72 4.25 5.16 1.93
C ALA A 72 4.32 4.81 0.42
N GLY A 73 4.51 5.82 -0.44
CA GLY A 73 4.56 5.67 -1.89
C GLY A 73 3.21 5.29 -2.48
N THR A 74 3.22 4.96 -3.77
CA THR A 74 2.07 4.40 -4.48
C THR A 74 2.36 2.93 -4.74
N MET A 75 1.43 2.05 -4.35
CA MET A 75 1.51 0.64 -4.66
C MET A 75 0.80 0.38 -5.99
N GLU A 76 1.53 -0.14 -6.98
CA GLU A 76 0.99 -0.53 -8.28
C GLU A 76 0.76 -2.04 -8.31
N VAL A 77 -0.51 -2.45 -8.41
CA VAL A 77 -0.91 -3.86 -8.51
C VAL A 77 -1.29 -4.17 -9.94
N VAL A 78 -0.78 -5.28 -10.46
CA VAL A 78 -1.12 -5.81 -11.79
C VAL A 78 -1.87 -7.11 -11.60
N CYS A 79 -3.06 -7.21 -12.19
CA CYS A 79 -3.90 -8.40 -12.18
C CYS A 79 -4.45 -8.70 -13.58
N GLY A 80 -4.64 -10.00 -13.86
CA GLY A 80 -5.43 -10.46 -15.00
C GLY A 80 -6.91 -10.10 -14.78
N VAL A 81 -7.57 -9.57 -15.82
CA VAL A 81 -8.95 -9.12 -15.71
C VAL A 81 -9.89 -10.33 -15.61
N ASP A 82 -10.64 -10.41 -14.51
CA ASP A 82 -11.74 -11.35 -14.32
C ASP A 82 -12.99 -10.58 -13.83
N TYR A 83 -13.99 -10.48 -14.71
CA TYR A 83 -15.24 -9.77 -14.40
C TYR A 83 -16.18 -10.54 -13.45
N ALA A 84 -15.89 -11.81 -13.15
CA ALA A 84 -16.63 -12.60 -12.17
C ALA A 84 -16.00 -12.55 -10.77
N ASP A 85 -14.77 -12.03 -10.64
CA ASP A 85 -14.10 -11.95 -9.36
C ASP A 85 -14.69 -10.84 -8.47
N ALA A 86 -15.12 -11.23 -7.27
CA ALA A 86 -15.75 -10.31 -6.32
C ALA A 86 -14.79 -9.20 -5.85
N GLY A 87 -13.49 -9.51 -5.73
CA GLY A 87 -12.47 -8.52 -5.37
C GLY A 87 -12.27 -7.48 -6.46
N GLN A 88 -12.19 -7.89 -7.72
CA GLN A 88 -12.08 -6.95 -8.86
C GLN A 88 -13.35 -6.10 -9.05
N ILE A 89 -14.54 -6.68 -8.85
CA ILE A 89 -15.79 -5.90 -8.84
C ILE A 89 -15.76 -4.84 -7.72
N ALA A 90 -15.25 -5.19 -6.53
CA ALA A 90 -15.09 -4.25 -5.44
C ALA A 90 -14.08 -3.14 -5.77
N LEU A 91 -12.97 -3.45 -6.44
CA LEU A 91 -12.01 -2.46 -6.93
C LEU A 91 -12.64 -1.47 -7.93
N LEU A 92 -13.43 -1.98 -8.89
CA LEU A 92 -14.16 -1.14 -9.85
C LEU A 92 -15.24 -0.27 -9.18
N ALA A 93 -15.84 -0.76 -8.09
CA ALA A 93 -16.77 0.04 -7.30
C ALA A 93 -16.03 1.11 -6.49
N ALA A 94 -14.88 0.78 -5.92
CA ALA A 94 -14.02 1.69 -5.17
C ALA A 94 -13.45 2.82 -6.05
N GLU A 95 -13.06 2.52 -7.30
CA GLU A 95 -12.58 3.53 -8.26
C GLU A 95 -13.62 4.62 -8.54
N LYS A 96 -14.90 4.28 -8.49
CA LYS A 96 -16.01 5.23 -8.70
C LYS A 96 -16.31 6.08 -7.46
N ALA A 97 -15.69 5.79 -6.33
CA ALA A 97 -15.88 6.51 -5.08
C ALA A 97 -14.65 7.34 -4.71
N THR A 98 -14.86 8.43 -3.97
CA THR A 98 -13.77 9.29 -3.47
C THR A 98 -13.35 8.93 -2.05
N HIS A 99 -13.67 7.73 -1.58
CA HIS A 99 -13.37 7.27 -0.22
C HIS A 99 -12.11 6.43 -0.19
N ASP A 100 -11.43 6.42 0.95
CA ASP A 100 -10.32 5.52 1.20
C ASP A 100 -10.87 4.12 1.54
N TYR A 101 -10.20 3.07 1.06
CA TYR A 101 -10.60 1.68 1.26
C TYR A 101 -9.53 0.91 2.03
N ALA A 102 -9.98 -0.03 2.86
CA ALA A 102 -9.09 -0.91 3.59
C ALA A 102 -8.48 -1.97 2.67
N PHE A 103 -7.18 -2.20 2.80
CA PHE A 103 -6.48 -3.28 2.09
C PHE A 103 -5.73 -4.17 3.07
N LYS A 104 -5.69 -5.46 2.77
CA LYS A 104 -4.93 -6.46 3.53
C LYS A 104 -4.07 -7.27 2.58
N MET A 105 -2.79 -7.35 2.89
CA MET A 105 -1.84 -8.22 2.21
C MET A 105 -1.39 -9.32 3.17
N VAL A 106 -1.48 -10.56 2.73
CA VAL A 106 -0.94 -11.72 3.44
C VAL A 106 0.28 -12.20 2.67
N LEU A 107 1.44 -12.14 3.32
CA LEU A 107 2.70 -12.68 2.79
C LEU A 107 2.87 -14.13 3.27
N CYS A 108 3.53 -14.96 2.46
CA CYS A 108 3.92 -16.32 2.81
C CYS A 108 5.11 -16.36 3.77
#